data_AF-A0A349M1D2-F1
#
_entry.id   AF-A0A349M1D2-F1
#
_cell.length_a   1.000
_cell.length_b   1.000
_cell.length_c   1.000
_cell.angle_alpha   90.00
_cell.angle_beta   90.00
_cell.angle_gamma   90.00
#
_symmetry.space_group_name_H-M   'P 1'
#
loop_
_entity.id
_entity.type
_entity.pdbx_description
1 polymer ?
#
loop_
_entity_poly.entity_id
_entity_poly.type
_entity_poly.pdbx_seq_one_letter_code
_entity_poly.pdbx_strand_id
1 'polypeptide(L)'
;SNTWQNSNSVILIAWDESDFPFSDTSGCCDATPGGGHVVTLAIPSENDTERTSKVAYNHYSLLATIESAWKLGCLKFTCDTVNVKPMSDLVGQNG
;
A
#
# COMPACT_ATOMS: atom_id res chain seq x y z
N SER A 1 19.38 -12.16 5.22
CA SER A 1 20.03 -10.84 5.32
C SER A 1 20.04 -10.42 6.78
N ASN A 2 21.13 -9.82 7.28
CA ASN A 2 21.20 -9.34 8.68
C ASN A 2 20.13 -8.27 8.98
N THR A 3 19.88 -7.36 8.03
CA THR A 3 18.85 -6.33 8.16
C THR A 3 17.46 -6.95 8.28
N TRP A 4 17.12 -7.91 7.41
CA TRP A 4 15.82 -8.59 7.44
C TRP A 4 15.54 -9.28 8.78
N GLN A 5 16.55 -9.92 9.37
CA GLN A 5 16.38 -10.70 10.61
C GLN A 5 16.37 -9.85 11.88
N ASN A 6 16.93 -8.64 11.85
CA ASN A 6 17.18 -7.83 13.05
C ASN A 6 16.58 -6.43 12.99
N SER A 7 15.69 -6.15 12.04
CA SER A 7 14.97 -4.89 11.94
C SER A 7 13.53 -5.13 11.50
N ASN A 8 12.68 -4.14 11.77
CA ASN A 8 11.32 -4.10 11.24
C ASN A 8 11.38 -3.67 9.77
N SER A 9 11.54 -4.65 8.89
CA SER A 9 11.65 -4.46 7.43
C SER A 9 10.34 -4.89 6.78
N VAL A 10 9.99 -4.27 5.66
CA VAL A 10 8.85 -4.68 4.84
C VAL A 10 9.25 -4.64 3.37
N ILE A 11 8.89 -5.68 2.62
CA ILE A 11 8.95 -5.67 1.16
C ILE A 11 7.53 -5.38 0.65
N LEU A 12 7.41 -4.31 -0.13
CA LEU A 12 6.18 -3.94 -0.83
C LEU A 12 6.35 -4.25 -2.32
N ILE A 13 5.39 -4.96 -2.89
CA ILE A 13 5.32 -5.27 -4.32
C ILE A 13 3.99 -4.74 -4.83
N ALA A 14 4.03 -3.85 -5.81
CA ALA A 14 2.85 -3.25 -6.44
C ALA A 14 3.02 -3.22 -7.95
N TRP A 15 1.91 -3.33 -8.67
CA TRP A 15 1.81 -3.10 -10.11
C TRP A 15 1.28 -1.70 -10.34
N ASP A 16 1.78 -1.00 -11.34
CA ASP A 16 1.42 0.39 -11.63
C ASP A 16 0.05 0.54 -12.29
N GLU A 17 -0.37 -0.43 -13.10
CA GLU A 17 -1.69 -0.46 -13.74
C GLU A 17 -2.13 -1.88 -14.11
N SER A 18 -3.40 -2.06 -14.42
CA SER A 18 -3.92 -3.28 -15.05
C SER A 18 -3.53 -3.34 -16.52
N ASP A 19 -3.15 -4.53 -17.00
CA ASP A 19 -2.53 -4.70 -18.32
C ASP A 19 -3.52 -5.08 -19.45
N PHE A 20 -3.15 -4.78 -20.70
CA PHE A 20 -3.87 -5.20 -21.90
C PHE A 20 -3.82 -6.73 -22.09
N PRO A 21 -4.88 -7.42 -22.57
CA PRO A 21 -6.13 -6.89 -23.11
C PRO A 21 -7.22 -6.62 -22.06
N PHE A 22 -6.91 -6.77 -20.78
CA PHE A 22 -7.87 -6.61 -19.69
C PHE A 22 -7.97 -5.13 -19.32
N SER A 23 -8.90 -4.41 -19.94
CA SER A 23 -9.15 -2.99 -19.69
C SER A 23 -9.89 -2.75 -18.38
N ASP A 24 -9.36 -3.27 -17.26
CA ASP A 24 -9.91 -2.92 -15.98
C ASP A 24 -9.65 -1.43 -15.70
N THR A 25 -10.71 -0.67 -15.53
CA THR A 25 -10.64 0.76 -15.17
C THR A 25 -11.36 1.03 -13.87
N SER A 26 -11.76 -0.04 -13.16
CA SER A 26 -12.39 0.04 -11.85
C SER A 26 -11.35 0.44 -10.79
N GLY A 27 -10.99 1.71 -10.78
CA GLY A 27 -10.26 2.29 -9.66
C GLY A 27 -11.19 2.51 -8.46
N CYS A 28 -10.59 2.72 -7.29
CA CYS A 28 -11.29 3.02 -6.05
C CYS A 28 -11.00 4.46 -5.59
N CYS A 29 -11.65 4.85 -4.49
CA CYS A 29 -11.09 5.87 -3.62
C CYS A 29 -10.87 7.22 -4.34
N ASP A 30 -11.90 7.68 -5.06
CA ASP A 30 -11.95 8.84 -5.96
C ASP A 30 -11.26 8.73 -7.34
N ALA A 31 -10.48 7.68 -7.59
CA ALA A 31 -9.85 7.45 -8.88
C ALA A 31 -10.77 6.64 -9.83
N THR A 32 -11.79 7.29 -10.41
CA THR A 32 -12.72 6.64 -11.35
C THR A 32 -12.95 7.47 -12.63
N PRO A 33 -12.49 7.00 -13.82
CA PRO A 33 -11.71 5.78 -14.04
C PRO A 33 -10.30 5.91 -13.50
N GLY A 34 -9.73 4.80 -13.03
CA GLY A 34 -8.34 4.70 -12.60
C GLY A 34 -7.54 3.74 -13.48
N GLY A 35 -6.33 3.40 -13.05
CA GLY A 35 -5.48 2.38 -13.69
C GLY A 35 -5.92 0.92 -13.44
N GLY A 36 -7.17 0.69 -13.02
CA GLY A 36 -7.72 -0.63 -12.71
C GLY A 36 -7.41 -1.15 -11.29
N HIS A 37 -7.92 -2.35 -10.97
CA HIS A 37 -7.54 -3.06 -9.75
C HIS A 37 -6.25 -3.84 -9.97
N VAL A 38 -5.22 -3.46 -9.21
CA VAL A 38 -3.91 -4.09 -9.22
C VAL A 38 -3.65 -4.88 -7.95
N VAL A 39 -2.81 -5.91 -8.04
CA VAL A 39 -2.34 -6.64 -6.86
C VAL A 39 -1.36 -5.76 -6.08
N THR A 40 -1.39 -5.88 -4.75
CA THR A 40 -0.33 -5.32 -3.89
C THR A 40 -0.04 -6.32 -2.79
N LEU A 41 1.24 -6.61 -2.59
CA LEU A 41 1.72 -7.53 -1.56
C LEU A 41 2.57 -6.74 -0.55
N ALA A 42 2.35 -7.03 0.73
CA ALA A 42 3.20 -6.59 1.81
C ALA A 42 3.77 -7.81 2.51
N ILE A 43 5.09 -7.88 2.61
CA ILE A 43 5.82 -8.99 3.24
C ILE A 43 6.63 -8.35 4.37
N PRO A 44 6.10 -8.29 5.60
CA PRO A 44 6.84 -7.81 6.74
C PRO A 44 7.84 -8.89 7.22
N SER A 45 8.96 -8.45 7.80
CA SER A 45 9.96 -9.35 8.41
C SER A 45 9.51 -9.87 9.78
N GLU A 46 8.57 -9.16 10.39
CA GLU A 46 7.90 -9.53 11.62
C GLU A 46 6.45 -9.91 11.26
N ASN A 47 5.94 -11.02 11.80
CA ASN A 47 4.60 -11.59 11.57
C ASN A 47 4.48 -12.53 10.35
N ASP A 48 4.52 -13.84 10.63
CA ASP A 48 4.45 -14.93 9.65
C ASP A 48 3.02 -15.38 9.30
N THR A 49 1.99 -14.57 9.59
CA THR A 49 0.59 -14.98 9.37
C THR A 49 0.05 -14.43 8.04
N GLU A 50 -0.43 -15.31 7.16
CA GLU A 50 -1.11 -14.86 5.94
C GLU A 50 -2.41 -14.09 6.26
N ARG A 51 -2.63 -12.99 5.53
CA ARG A 51 -3.83 -12.16 5.69
C ARG A 51 -4.10 -11.30 4.47
N THR A 52 -5.36 -10.94 4.29
CA THR A 52 -5.82 -10.03 3.25
C THR A 52 -6.55 -8.85 3.89
N SER A 53 -6.27 -7.64 3.42
CA SER A 53 -7.02 -6.46 3.85
C SER A 53 -8.36 -6.36 3.12
N LYS A 54 -9.39 -5.89 3.83
CA LYS A 54 -10.67 -5.47 3.23
C LYS A 54 -10.73 -3.96 2.95
N VAL A 55 -9.66 -3.23 3.27
CA VAL A 55 -9.56 -1.80 3.02
C VAL A 55 -9.25 -1.60 1.54
N ALA A 56 -9.97 -0.69 0.90
CA ALA A 56 -9.64 -0.25 -0.45
C ALA A 56 -8.42 0.68 -0.39
N TYR A 57 -7.35 0.28 -1.08
CA TYR A 57 -6.10 1.03 -1.17
C TYR A 57 -5.85 1.47 -2.60
N ASN A 58 -5.24 2.64 -2.76
CA ASN A 58 -4.72 3.17 -4.02
C ASN A 58 -3.20 3.40 -3.93
N HIS A 59 -2.55 3.84 -5.00
CA HIS A 59 -1.09 4.08 -4.98
C HIS A 59 -0.64 5.11 -3.93
N TYR A 60 -1.48 6.09 -3.61
CA TYR A 60 -1.19 7.05 -2.54
C TYR A 60 -1.20 6.39 -1.16
N SER A 61 -1.92 5.27 -0.98
CA SER A 61 -1.92 4.51 0.27
C SER A 61 -0.55 3.87 0.53
N LEU A 62 0.13 3.39 -0.52
CA LEU A 62 1.51 2.91 -0.42
C LEU A 62 2.45 4.05 0.00
N LEU A 63 2.36 5.22 -0.63
CA LEU A 63 3.19 6.37 -0.25
C LEU A 63 2.87 6.86 1.17
N ALA A 64 1.60 6.91 1.56
CA ALA A 64 1.18 7.28 2.91
C ALA A 64 1.70 6.29 3.97
N THR A 65 1.88 5.01 3.62
CA THR A 65 2.51 4.00 4.47
C THR A 65 3.99 4.35 4.70
N ILE A 66 4.73 4.66 3.63
CA ILE A 66 6.12 5.14 3.72
C ILE A 66 6.20 6.41 4.59
N GLU A 67 5.36 7.40 4.30
CA GLU A 67 5.34 8.66 5.05
C GLU A 67 5.06 8.42 6.55
N SER A 68 4.12 7.53 6.88
CA SER A 68 3.81 7.11 8.25
C SER A 68 5.02 6.47 8.95
N ALA A 69 5.62 5.44 8.33
CA ALA A 69 6.74 4.68 8.88
C ALA A 69 7.94 5.57 9.27
N TRP A 70 8.23 6.59 8.46
CA TRP A 70 9.35 7.51 8.68
C TRP A 70 8.95 8.87 9.30
N LYS A 71 7.69 9.03 9.72
CA LYS A 71 7.17 10.28 10.31
C LYS A 71 7.39 11.50 9.41
N LEU A 72 7.20 11.31 8.11
CA LEU A 72 7.25 12.37 7.11
C LEU A 72 5.89 13.08 7.05
N GLY A 73 5.90 14.33 6.58
CA GLY A 73 4.66 15.04 6.25
C GLY A 73 4.01 14.45 5.00
N CYS A 74 2.68 14.56 4.90
CA CYS A 74 1.96 14.09 3.72
C CYS A 74 2.29 14.93 2.47
N LEU A 75 2.38 14.27 1.32
CA LEU A 75 2.56 14.88 0.01
C LEU A 75 1.27 14.82 -0.82
N LYS A 76 0.73 15.99 -1.14
CA LYS A 76 -0.40 16.15 -2.09
C LYS A 76 -1.57 15.23 -1.73
N PHE A 77 -1.83 14.21 -2.54
CA PHE A 77 -2.98 13.32 -2.39
C PHE A 77 -2.87 12.36 -1.21
N THR A 78 -1.68 12.13 -0.65
CA THR A 78 -1.59 11.35 0.60
C THR A 78 -2.18 12.08 1.81
N CYS A 79 -2.41 13.39 1.70
CA CYS A 79 -3.12 14.16 2.72
C CYS A 79 -4.65 13.91 2.71
N ASP A 80 -5.20 13.26 1.68
CA ASP A 80 -6.62 12.90 1.63
C ASP A 80 -6.91 11.68 2.51
N THR A 81 -7.04 11.90 3.81
CA THR A 81 -7.33 10.85 4.78
C THR A 81 -8.71 10.19 4.64
N VAL A 82 -9.59 10.72 3.76
CA VAL A 82 -10.89 10.11 3.47
C VAL A 82 -10.70 8.94 2.50
N ASN A 83 -9.93 9.14 1.44
CA ASN A 83 -9.72 8.16 0.37
C ASN A 83 -8.38 7.43 0.43
N VAL A 84 -7.41 7.95 1.17
CA VAL A 84 -6.05 7.40 1.31
C VAL A 84 -5.82 6.99 2.76
N LYS A 85 -5.51 5.71 2.96
CA LYS A 85 -5.19 5.16 4.28
C LYS A 85 -3.85 4.45 4.21
N PRO A 86 -2.93 4.70 5.16
CA PRO A 86 -1.74 3.86 5.28
C PRO A 86 -2.14 2.38 5.42
N MET A 87 -1.33 1.49 4.85
CA MET A 87 -1.52 0.04 4.88
C MET A 87 -1.10 -0.56 6.23
N SER A 88 -1.35 0.16 7.33
CA SER A 88 -0.91 -0.18 8.69
C SER A 88 -1.44 -1.52 9.17
N ASP A 89 -2.57 -1.97 8.61
CA ASP A 89 -3.07 -3.30 8.90
C ASP A 89 -2.12 -4.35 8.31
N LEU A 90 -1.54 -4.17 7.13
CA LEU A 90 -0.65 -5.14 6.49
C LEU A 90 0.82 -5.04 6.95
N VAL A 91 1.31 -3.85 7.28
CA VAL A 91 2.74 -3.63 7.60
C VAL A 91 3.06 -3.55 9.11
N GLY A 92 2.04 -3.53 9.97
CA GLY A 92 2.19 -3.40 11.43
C GLY A 92 2.05 -1.96 11.93
N GLN A 93 1.78 -1.78 13.23
CA GLN A 93 1.42 -0.47 13.84
C GLN A 93 2.54 0.59 13.84
N ASN A 94 3.76 0.23 13.46
CA ASN A 94 4.90 1.14 13.35
C ASN A 94 5.28 1.46 11.89
N GLY A 95 4.47 1.01 10.92
CA GLY A 95 4.64 1.32 9.50
C GLY A 95 3.66 2.36 8.96
#